data_AF-J2UUR9-F1
#
_entry.id   AF-J2UUR9-F1
#
_cell.length_a   1.000
_cell.length_b   1.000
_cell.length_c   1.000
_cell.angle_alpha   90.00
_cell.angle_beta   90.00
_cell.angle_gamma   90.00
#
_symmetry.space_group_name_H-M   'P 1'
#
loop_
_entity.id
_entity.type
_entity.pdbx_description
1 polymer ?
#
loop_
_entity_poly.entity_id
_entity_poly.type
_entity_poly.pdbx_seq_one_letter_code
_entity_poly.pdbx_strand_id
1 'polypeptide(L)'
;MTNPTSKSPEHEATSPYESLDSKKLHEAAERALDHHLGTPPDKKSKRRNGDLFSVCPDINTEALLANASEDLLSISAIASDLADGVEGSRRSVALALSRMADGVHLLVERALDHLDEPEMAAIFAKQQSRVS
;
A
#
# COMPACT_ATOMS: atom_id res chain seq x y z
N MET A 1 46.83 1.40 -57.48
CA MET A 1 46.92 1.76 -56.04
C MET A 1 46.34 3.15 -55.88
N THR A 2 45.18 3.25 -55.21
CA THR A 2 44.55 4.50 -54.72
C THR A 2 45.37 5.02 -53.53
N ASN A 3 45.43 6.30 -53.16
CA ASN A 3 44.36 7.27 -52.95
C ASN A 3 44.99 8.68 -52.69
N PRO A 4 44.41 9.81 -53.13
CA PRO A 4 44.84 11.14 -52.73
C PRO A 4 44.06 11.67 -51.50
N THR A 5 44.80 12.36 -50.63
CA THR A 5 44.44 13.41 -49.65
C THR A 5 42.97 13.56 -49.21
N SER A 6 42.67 13.11 -47.98
CA SER A 6 41.46 13.48 -47.24
C SER A 6 41.62 14.89 -46.64
N LYS A 7 40.80 15.85 -47.09
CA LYS A 7 40.62 17.14 -46.42
C LYS A 7 39.63 16.97 -45.27
N SER A 8 40.02 17.41 -44.08
CA SER A 8 39.16 17.50 -42.91
C SER A 8 38.06 18.54 -43.15
N PRO A 9 36.77 18.27 -42.85
CA PRO A 9 35.74 19.30 -42.94
C PRO A 9 35.92 20.28 -41.79
N GLU A 10 35.82 21.56 -42.14
CA GLU A 10 35.81 22.68 -41.21
C GLU A 10 34.61 22.53 -40.26
N HIS A 11 34.85 22.72 -38.97
CA HIS A 11 33.78 22.85 -37.99
C HIS A 11 32.99 24.13 -38.33
N GLU A 12 31.88 23.99 -39.06
CA GLU A 12 30.85 25.01 -39.08
C GLU A 12 30.36 25.16 -37.63
N ALA A 13 30.79 26.24 -36.99
CA ALA A 13 30.18 26.72 -35.76
C ALA A 13 28.77 27.18 -36.10
N THR A 14 27.85 26.23 -36.25
CA THR A 14 26.43 26.48 -36.46
C THR A 14 25.91 27.16 -35.20
N SER A 15 25.82 28.48 -35.26
CA SER A 15 25.17 29.27 -34.23
C SER A 15 23.72 28.79 -34.11
N PRO A 16 23.20 28.46 -32.91
CA PRO A 16 21.91 27.78 -32.74
C PRO A 16 20.68 28.52 -33.31
N TYR A 17 20.85 29.75 -33.80
CA TYR A 17 19.78 30.65 -34.25
C TYR A 17 19.78 30.96 -35.75
N GLU A 18 20.59 30.28 -36.57
CA GLU A 18 20.80 30.68 -37.97
C GLU A 18 19.66 30.27 -38.94
N SER A 19 18.76 29.36 -38.56
CA SER A 19 17.64 28.91 -39.38
C SER A 19 16.30 29.57 -39.01
N LEU A 20 15.39 29.72 -39.98
CA LEU A 20 14.04 30.29 -39.79
C LEU A 20 13.20 29.53 -38.75
N ASP A 21 13.45 28.24 -38.57
CA ASP A 21 12.77 27.40 -37.59
C ASP A 21 13.50 27.28 -36.26
N SER A 22 14.64 27.96 -36.07
CA SER A 22 15.43 27.92 -34.82
C SER A 22 14.62 28.27 -33.58
N LYS A 23 13.73 29.27 -33.67
CA LYS A 23 12.83 29.63 -32.57
C LYS A 23 11.84 28.51 -32.23
N LYS A 24 11.31 27.81 -33.23
CA LYS A 24 10.40 26.66 -33.02
C LYS A 24 11.15 25.47 -32.44
N LEU A 25 12.38 25.23 -32.88
CA LEU A 25 13.24 24.17 -32.35
C LEU A 25 13.64 24.47 -30.90
N HIS A 26 13.98 25.72 -30.59
CA HIS A 26 14.27 26.17 -29.23
C HIS A 26 13.03 26.02 -28.33
N GLU A 27 11.85 26.46 -28.78
CA GLU A 27 10.61 26.29 -28.03
C GLU A 27 10.23 24.81 -27.86
N ALA A 28 10.49 23.96 -28.86
CA ALA A 28 10.29 22.53 -28.76
C ALA A 28 11.28 21.88 -27.78
N ALA A 29 12.52 22.36 -27.75
CA ALA A 29 13.53 21.92 -26.80
C ALA A 29 13.17 22.32 -25.37
N GLU A 30 12.77 23.56 -25.12
CA GLU A 30 12.29 24.02 -23.82
C GLU A 30 11.05 23.23 -23.37
N ARG A 31 10.07 22.98 -24.26
CA ARG A 31 8.92 22.12 -23.96
C ARG A 31 9.30 20.67 -23.64
N ALA A 32 10.30 20.11 -24.33
CA ALA A 32 10.78 18.76 -24.05
C ALA A 32 11.53 18.72 -22.71
N LEU A 33 12.33 19.74 -22.40
CA LEU A 33 13.01 19.89 -21.12
C LEU A 33 12.02 20.07 -19.98
N ASP A 34 10.99 20.91 -20.12
CA ASP A 34 9.92 21.04 -19.12
C ASP A 34 9.13 19.74 -18.95
N HIS A 35 8.88 19.00 -20.03
CA HIS A 35 8.18 17.72 -19.97
C HIS A 35 9.00 16.61 -19.28
N HIS A 36 10.33 16.62 -19.45
CA HIS A 36 11.21 15.56 -18.93
C HIS A 36 11.92 15.92 -17.62
N LEU A 37 12.21 17.20 -17.39
CA LEU A 37 12.93 17.74 -16.23
C LEU A 37 12.04 18.57 -15.31
N GLY A 38 10.92 19.11 -15.82
CA GLY A 38 9.92 19.77 -14.99
C GLY A 38 9.34 18.77 -13.99
N THR A 39 9.35 19.15 -12.72
CA THR A 39 8.72 18.34 -11.67
C THR A 39 7.25 18.16 -12.02
N PRO A 40 6.75 16.91 -12.10
CA PRO A 40 5.32 16.67 -12.30
C PRO A 40 4.54 17.46 -11.24
N PRO A 41 3.46 18.18 -11.61
CA PRO A 41 2.64 18.87 -10.61
C PRO A 41 2.14 17.83 -9.62
N ASP A 42 2.61 17.96 -8.39
CA ASP A 42 2.12 17.22 -7.23
C ASP A 42 2.06 15.69 -7.40
N LYS A 43 3.12 15.07 -7.92
CA LYS A 43 3.51 13.79 -7.31
C LYS A 43 4.09 14.15 -5.95
N LYS A 44 3.23 14.52 -4.99
CA LYS A 44 3.57 14.50 -3.57
C LYS A 44 4.18 13.13 -3.38
N SER A 45 5.50 13.08 -3.29
CA SER A 45 6.21 11.85 -3.01
C SER A 45 5.57 11.39 -1.72
N LYS A 46 4.69 10.37 -1.80
CA LYS A 46 3.99 9.85 -0.65
C LYS A 46 5.11 9.58 0.32
N ARG A 47 5.20 10.37 1.39
CA ARG A 47 6.24 10.15 2.40
C ARG A 47 6.13 8.67 2.67
N ARG A 48 7.24 7.94 2.54
CA ARG A 48 7.28 6.56 3.01
C ARG A 48 7.13 6.68 4.52
N ASN A 49 5.87 6.80 4.95
CA ASN A 49 5.47 6.55 6.31
C ASN A 49 5.97 5.15 6.56
N GLY A 50 6.87 4.99 7.52
CA GLY A 50 7.57 3.75 7.80
C GLY A 50 6.65 2.73 8.43
N ASP A 51 5.56 2.39 7.73
CA ASP A 51 4.59 1.41 8.18
C ASP A 51 5.18 0.04 7.85
N LEU A 52 5.56 -0.71 8.89
CA LEU A 52 6.04 -2.08 8.75
C LEU A 52 4.93 -3.02 8.25
N PHE A 53 3.67 -2.68 8.55
CA PHE A 53 2.49 -3.45 8.18
C PHE A 53 1.35 -2.53 7.76
N SER A 54 0.54 -2.98 6.81
CA SER A 54 -0.69 -2.32 6.37
C SER A 54 -1.75 -3.36 6.04
N VAL A 55 -3.02 -3.06 6.35
CA VAL A 55 -4.16 -3.89 5.91
C VAL A 55 -4.47 -3.58 4.44
N CYS A 56 -4.68 -4.62 3.62
CA CYS A 56 -5.07 -4.45 2.22
C CYS A 56 -6.44 -3.75 2.13
N PRO A 57 -6.61 -2.69 1.32
CA PRO A 57 -7.85 -1.92 1.29
C PRO A 57 -9.06 -2.72 0.78
N ASP A 58 -8.83 -3.75 -0.04
CA ASP A 58 -9.89 -4.53 -0.70
C ASP A 58 -10.15 -5.88 -0.03
N ILE A 59 -9.58 -6.12 1.16
CA ILE A 59 -9.83 -7.35 1.91
C ILE A 59 -11.26 -7.35 2.47
N ASN A 60 -11.93 -8.50 2.37
CA ASN A 60 -13.29 -8.63 2.88
C ASN A 60 -13.30 -8.75 4.42
N THR A 61 -14.43 -8.41 5.04
CA THR A 61 -14.59 -8.46 6.50
C THR A 61 -14.41 -9.86 7.06
N GLU A 62 -14.86 -10.89 6.33
CA GLU A 62 -14.71 -12.29 6.72
C GLU A 62 -13.24 -12.67 6.89
N ALA A 63 -12.37 -12.35 5.93
CA ALA A 63 -10.94 -12.61 5.99
C ALA A 63 -10.25 -11.82 7.10
N LEU A 64 -10.69 -10.59 7.38
CA LEU A 64 -10.18 -9.81 8.52
C LEU A 64 -10.52 -10.47 9.85
N LEU A 65 -11.77 -10.90 10.01
CA LEU A 65 -12.24 -11.55 11.23
C LEU A 65 -11.64 -12.95 11.39
N ALA A 66 -11.46 -13.70 10.31
CA ALA A 66 -10.79 -15.00 10.32
C ALA A 66 -9.32 -14.86 10.75
N ASN A 67 -8.58 -13.89 10.19
CA ASN A 67 -7.21 -13.61 10.63
C ASN A 67 -7.17 -13.20 12.12
N ALA A 68 -8.08 -12.31 12.55
CA ALA A 68 -8.17 -11.91 13.95
C ALA A 68 -8.48 -13.10 14.87
N SER A 69 -9.33 -14.02 14.43
CA SER A 69 -9.67 -15.25 15.13
C SER A 69 -8.45 -16.14 15.34
N GLU A 70 -7.63 -16.32 14.30
CA GLU A 70 -6.37 -17.08 14.36
C GLU A 70 -5.30 -16.43 15.25
N ASP A 71 -5.18 -15.09 15.19
CA ASP A 71 -4.28 -14.33 16.07
C ASP A 71 -4.69 -14.49 17.54
N LEU A 72 -5.99 -14.46 17.86
CA LEU A 72 -6.50 -14.62 19.22
C LEU A 72 -6.25 -16.02 19.77
N LEU A 73 -6.45 -17.05 18.96
CA LEU A 73 -6.09 -18.43 19.32
C LEU A 73 -4.59 -18.55 19.62
N SER A 74 -3.75 -17.94 18.77
CA SER A 74 -2.30 -17.92 18.95
C SER A 74 -1.89 -17.20 20.23
N ILE A 75 -2.48 -16.05 20.53
CA ILE A 75 -2.25 -15.30 21.76
C ILE A 75 -2.66 -16.12 22.98
N SER A 76 -3.81 -16.80 22.94
CA SER A 76 -4.27 -17.64 24.04
C SER A 76 -3.30 -18.80 24.31
N ALA A 77 -2.79 -19.45 23.26
CA ALA A 77 -1.79 -20.49 23.38
C ALA A 77 -0.48 -19.98 24.00
N ILE A 78 0.04 -18.84 23.51
CA ILE A 78 1.26 -18.21 24.06
C ILE A 78 1.08 -17.82 25.52
N ALA A 79 -0.06 -17.21 25.87
CA ALA A 79 -0.35 -16.79 27.23
C ALA A 79 -0.51 -17.98 28.18
N SER A 80 -1.08 -19.09 27.71
CA SER A 80 -1.19 -20.34 28.46
C SER A 80 0.17 -20.98 28.69
N ASP A 81 1.01 -21.09 27.65
CA ASP A 81 2.38 -21.59 27.76
C ASP A 81 3.22 -20.74 28.74
N LEU A 82 3.10 -19.41 28.65
CA LEU A 82 3.73 -18.50 29.60
C LEU A 82 3.25 -18.73 31.04
N ALA A 83 1.96 -19.01 31.24
CA ALA A 83 1.39 -19.26 32.56
C ALA A 83 1.95 -20.54 33.21
N ASP A 84 2.39 -21.51 32.42
CA ASP A 84 3.02 -22.72 32.93
C ASP A 84 4.47 -22.49 33.39
N GLY A 85 5.15 -21.49 32.83
CA GLY A 85 6.52 -21.11 33.17
C GLY A 85 6.68 -20.11 34.33
N VAL A 86 5.58 -19.64 34.94
CA VAL A 86 5.61 -18.64 36.03
C VAL A 86 4.64 -18.97 37.17
N GLU A 87 4.92 -18.47 38.37
CA GLU A 87 4.06 -18.65 39.55
C GLU A 87 3.47 -17.33 40.09
N GLY A 88 2.57 -17.49 41.07
CA GLY A 88 1.98 -16.38 41.83
C GLY A 88 1.18 -15.41 40.98
N SER A 89 1.30 -14.11 41.26
CA SER A 89 0.53 -13.07 40.58
C SER A 89 0.80 -13.00 39.07
N ARG A 90 2.03 -13.31 38.62
CA ARG A 90 2.37 -13.33 37.19
C ARG A 90 1.63 -14.44 36.44
N ARG A 91 1.46 -15.60 37.06
CA ARG A 91 0.63 -16.69 36.51
C ARG A 91 -0.80 -16.23 36.33
N SER A 92 -1.36 -15.55 37.34
CA SER A 92 -2.73 -15.02 37.25
C SER A 92 -2.89 -14.01 36.11
N VAL A 93 -1.87 -13.15 35.87
CA VAL A 93 -1.89 -12.20 34.74
C VAL A 93 -1.85 -12.94 33.40
N ALA A 94 -0.96 -13.93 33.24
CA ALA A 94 -0.87 -14.72 32.01
C ALA A 94 -2.18 -15.47 31.71
N LEU A 95 -2.77 -16.12 32.72
CA LEU A 95 -4.08 -16.77 32.58
C LEU A 95 -5.20 -15.78 32.26
N ALA A 96 -5.17 -14.56 32.80
CA ALA A 96 -6.14 -13.53 32.47
C ALA A 96 -6.04 -13.09 31.00
N LEU A 97 -4.82 -12.99 30.45
CA LEU A 97 -4.61 -12.70 29.02
C LEU A 97 -5.18 -13.80 28.13
N SER A 98 -4.89 -15.08 28.42
CA SER A 98 -5.47 -16.22 27.68
C SER A 98 -7.00 -16.18 27.72
N ARG A 99 -7.59 -16.01 28.91
CA ARG A 99 -9.04 -15.95 29.06
C ARG A 99 -9.68 -14.78 28.32
N MET A 100 -9.02 -13.61 28.26
CA MET A 100 -9.52 -12.48 27.47
C MET A 100 -9.44 -12.79 25.97
N ALA A 101 -8.34 -13.38 25.50
CA ALA A 101 -8.20 -13.77 24.11
C ALA A 101 -9.28 -14.78 23.69
N ASP A 102 -9.52 -15.82 24.48
CA ASP A 102 -10.61 -16.80 24.24
C ASP A 102 -11.99 -16.12 24.21
N GLY A 103 -12.23 -15.20 25.14
CA GLY A 103 -13.49 -14.46 25.20
C GLY A 103 -13.73 -13.58 23.98
N VAL A 104 -12.70 -12.88 23.50
CA VAL A 104 -12.78 -12.05 22.28
C VAL A 104 -12.91 -12.94 21.04
N HIS A 105 -12.21 -14.07 20.98
CA HIS A 105 -12.33 -15.04 19.89
C HIS A 105 -13.80 -15.49 19.72
N LEU A 106 -14.50 -15.86 20.81
CA LEU A 106 -15.92 -16.21 20.74
C LEU A 106 -16.82 -15.06 20.23
N LEU A 107 -16.48 -13.81 20.54
CA LEU A 107 -17.21 -12.65 19.99
C LEU A 107 -16.95 -12.47 18.50
N VAL A 108 -15.73 -12.75 18.03
CA VAL A 108 -15.36 -12.73 16.61
C VAL A 108 -16.06 -13.84 15.84
N GLU A 109 -16.05 -15.07 16.36
CA GLU A 109 -16.81 -16.19 15.77
C GLU A 109 -18.30 -15.85 15.66
N ARG A 110 -18.88 -15.24 16.70
CA ARG A 110 -20.28 -14.80 16.64
C ARG A 110 -20.52 -13.72 15.59
N ALA A 111 -19.55 -12.82 15.39
CA ALA A 111 -19.64 -11.80 14.34
C ALA A 111 -19.52 -12.40 12.93
N LEU A 112 -18.70 -13.45 12.76
CA LEU A 112 -18.60 -14.22 11.52
C LEU A 112 -19.93 -14.92 11.20
N ASP A 113 -20.54 -15.60 12.18
CA ASP A 113 -21.86 -16.24 12.01
C ASP A 113 -22.91 -15.25 11.47
N HIS A 114 -22.89 -13.99 11.94
CA HIS A 114 -23.83 -12.95 11.49
C HIS A 114 -23.61 -12.51 10.04
N LEU A 115 -22.40 -12.70 9.49
CA LEU A 115 -22.13 -12.44 8.08
C LEU A 115 -22.65 -13.57 7.19
N ASP A 116 -22.64 -14.80 7.71
CA ASP A 116 -23.13 -15.99 7.03
C ASP A 116 -24.67 -16.13 7.08
N GLU A 117 -25.33 -15.43 8.01
CA GLU A 117 -26.79 -15.41 8.11
C GLU A 117 -27.47 -14.57 6.98
N PRO A 118 -28.45 -15.13 6.24
CA PRO A 118 -29.09 -14.46 5.09
C PRO A 118 -29.91 -13.21 5.45
N GLU A 119 -30.16 -12.95 6.73
CA GLU A 119 -30.95 -11.81 7.20
C GLU A 119 -30.15 -10.51 7.22
N MET A 120 -28.84 -10.55 7.51
CA MET A 120 -27.97 -9.37 7.44
C MET A 120 -27.72 -8.93 5.99
N ALA A 121 -27.61 -9.89 5.05
CA ALA A 121 -27.56 -9.59 3.62
C ALA A 121 -28.80 -8.81 3.14
N ALA A 122 -29.99 -9.16 3.65
CA ALA A 122 -31.23 -8.45 3.34
C ALA A 122 -31.32 -7.05 3.99
N ILE A 123 -30.73 -6.86 5.18
CA ILE A 123 -30.66 -5.55 5.84
C ILE A 123 -29.71 -4.61 5.11
N PHE A 124 -28.53 -5.08 4.69
CA PHE A 124 -27.60 -4.28 3.87
C PHE A 124 -28.19 -3.90 2.51
N ALA A 125 -28.90 -4.82 1.85
CA ALA A 125 -29.60 -4.53 0.60
C ALA A 125 -30.70 -3.46 0.77
N LYS A 126 -31.43 -3.48 1.90
CA LYS A 126 -32.46 -2.47 2.21
C LYS A 126 -31.88 -1.12 2.64
N GLN A 127 -30.65 -1.07 3.16
CA GLN A 127 -29.98 0.20 3.49
C GLN A 127 -29.41 0.88 2.23
N GLN A 128 -28.87 0.13 1.27
CA GLN A 128 -28.39 0.69 0.01
C GLN A 128 -29.52 1.25 -0.88
N SER A 129 -30.71 0.65 -0.85
CA SER A 129 -31.86 1.14 -1.64
C SER A 129 -32.53 2.41 -1.09
N ARG A 130 -32.24 2.79 0.15
CA ARG A 130 -32.80 4.01 0.79
C ARG A 130 -31.95 5.26 0.58
N VAL A 131 -30.74 5.11 0.04
CA VAL A 131 -29.77 6.20 -0.13
C VAL A 131 -29.57 6.56 -1.62
N SER A 132 -30.24 5.84 -2.54
CA SER A 132 -30.35 6.17 -3.98
C SER A 132 -31.71 6.78 -4.28
#